data_AF-A0A1Y2FC21-F1
#
_entry.id   AF-A0A1Y2FC21-F1
#
_cell.length_a   1.000
_cell.length_b   1.000
_cell.length_c   1.000
_cell.angle_alpha   90.00
_cell.angle_beta   90.00
_cell.angle_gamma   90.00
#
_symmetry.space_group_name_H-M   'P 1'
#
loop_
_entity.id
_entity.type
_entity.pdbx_description
1 polymer ?
#
loop_
_entity_poly.entity_id
_entity_poly.type
_entity_poly.pdbx_seq_one_letter_code
_entity_poly.pdbx_strand_id
1 'polypeptide(L)'
;MNKRIRDDTQAARKKLKTEDGEEPVGDELDALVAAVDGLKHLGRAIAPPFRKLPPKQQYPDYYQLIKKPIAIESIRQNLKQGEYLTLDMLKQDLLQMTNNAKRYNEKGSGLYLDAKLISSLVKTWGGGQAAPSSSDDEAAPLTMKQKIAWILQKLHQVFDGERRLAEIFSVLPDKEMYPDYYKIIKRPISLKEIDKDNKRGNYKNIDKFADDLEQMYTNALTFNEDQSIVAQDARALKELSDKLIADVRA
;
A
#
# COMPACT_ATOMS: atom_id res chain seq x y z
N MET A 1 -17.03 8.09 -29.63
CA MET A 1 -18.36 8.05 -28.96
C MET A 1 -19.09 9.35 -29.26
N ASN A 2 -20.32 9.29 -29.76
CA ASN A 2 -21.05 10.43 -30.36
C ASN A 2 -21.70 11.32 -29.26
N LYS A 3 -21.67 12.65 -29.39
CA LYS A 3 -22.21 13.61 -28.39
C LYS A 3 -23.68 13.34 -28.01
N ARG A 4 -24.49 12.90 -28.98
CA ARG A 4 -25.90 12.54 -28.81
C ARG A 4 -26.12 11.39 -27.80
N ILE A 5 -25.25 10.38 -27.81
CA ILE A 5 -25.32 9.22 -26.89
C ILE A 5 -25.05 9.68 -25.45
N ARG A 6 -24.14 10.64 -25.24
CA ARG A 6 -23.83 11.17 -23.90
C ARG A 6 -24.97 11.98 -23.29
N ASP A 7 -25.62 12.79 -24.11
CA ASP A 7 -26.78 13.58 -23.68
C ASP A 7 -27.97 12.66 -23.33
N ASP A 8 -28.20 11.61 -24.14
CA ASP A 8 -29.21 10.57 -23.87
C ASP A 8 -28.87 9.77 -22.60
N THR A 9 -27.60 9.52 -22.35
CA THR A 9 -27.09 8.79 -21.17
C THR A 9 -27.26 9.59 -19.87
N GLN A 10 -27.01 10.90 -19.90
CA GLN A 10 -27.27 11.78 -18.75
C GLN A 10 -28.78 11.93 -18.49
N ALA A 11 -29.59 12.04 -19.54
CA ALA A 11 -31.05 12.04 -19.41
C ALA A 11 -31.58 10.72 -18.86
N ALA A 12 -31.03 9.57 -19.29
CA ALA A 12 -31.35 8.25 -18.75
C ALA A 12 -30.94 8.12 -17.28
N ARG A 13 -29.75 8.60 -16.89
CA ARG A 13 -29.32 8.66 -15.48
C ARG A 13 -30.21 9.55 -14.63
N LYS A 14 -30.82 10.59 -15.22
CA LYS A 14 -31.79 11.47 -14.55
C LYS A 14 -33.20 10.86 -14.49
N LYS A 15 -33.55 9.94 -15.38
CA LYS A 15 -34.80 9.15 -15.35
C LYS A 15 -34.75 7.97 -14.39
N LEU A 16 -33.58 7.34 -14.24
CA LEU A 16 -33.26 6.38 -13.16
C LEU A 16 -33.32 7.00 -11.74
N LYS A 17 -33.66 8.28 -11.61
CA LYS A 17 -33.70 8.98 -10.31
C LYS A 17 -35.01 8.85 -9.54
N THR A 18 -36.14 8.45 -10.14
CA THR A 18 -37.40 8.23 -9.39
C THR A 18 -38.49 7.71 -10.33
N GLU A 19 -38.95 6.48 -10.16
CA GLU A 19 -40.37 6.12 -10.44
C GLU A 19 -40.97 5.23 -9.32
N ASP A 20 -40.19 4.38 -8.62
CA ASP A 20 -40.74 3.37 -7.67
C ASP A 20 -40.24 3.42 -6.20
N GLY A 21 -39.59 4.50 -5.75
CA GLY A 21 -39.14 4.62 -4.35
C GLY A 21 -37.86 3.84 -3.98
N GLU A 22 -37.15 3.28 -4.97
CA GLU A 22 -35.78 2.76 -4.83
C GLU A 22 -34.75 3.91 -4.83
N GLU A 23 -33.64 3.74 -4.11
CA GLU A 23 -32.54 4.71 -4.08
C GLU A 23 -31.99 4.95 -5.49
N PRO A 24 -31.63 6.19 -5.88
CA PRO A 24 -31.11 6.46 -7.21
C PRO A 24 -29.82 5.70 -7.46
N VAL A 25 -29.75 4.91 -8.53
CA VAL A 25 -28.51 4.21 -8.97
C VAL A 25 -27.32 5.19 -9.06
N GLY A 26 -27.59 6.46 -9.39
CA GLY A 26 -26.58 7.52 -9.39
C GLY A 26 -25.89 7.73 -8.04
N ASP A 27 -26.66 7.70 -6.94
CA ASP A 27 -26.15 7.92 -5.59
C ASP A 27 -25.36 6.69 -5.12
N GLU A 28 -25.78 5.48 -5.51
CA GLU A 28 -25.03 4.24 -5.22
C GLU A 28 -23.68 4.20 -5.94
N LEU A 29 -23.62 4.64 -7.20
CA LEU A 29 -22.38 4.74 -7.97
C LEU A 29 -21.39 5.72 -7.31
N ASP A 30 -21.88 6.90 -6.93
CA ASP A 30 -21.07 7.92 -6.27
C ASP A 30 -20.61 7.43 -4.88
N ALA A 31 -21.47 6.74 -4.13
CA ALA A 31 -21.13 6.14 -2.84
C ALA A 31 -20.05 5.05 -2.95
N LEU A 32 -20.10 4.17 -3.95
CA LEU A 32 -19.07 3.15 -4.15
C LEU A 32 -17.70 3.78 -4.44
N VAL A 33 -17.66 4.80 -5.31
CA VAL A 33 -16.39 5.49 -5.60
C VAL A 33 -15.87 6.21 -4.35
N ALA A 34 -16.75 6.86 -3.58
CA ALA A 34 -16.38 7.50 -2.32
C ALA A 34 -15.83 6.49 -1.30
N ALA A 35 -16.44 5.30 -1.20
CA ALA A 35 -15.98 4.24 -0.31
C ALA A 35 -14.58 3.72 -0.71
N VAL A 36 -14.31 3.58 -2.02
CA VAL A 36 -12.98 3.22 -2.52
C VAL A 36 -11.96 4.34 -2.24
N ASP A 37 -12.30 5.61 -2.50
CA ASP A 37 -11.43 6.77 -2.26
C ASP A 37 -11.12 6.96 -0.76
N GLY A 38 -12.10 6.66 0.09
CA GLY A 38 -12.04 6.77 1.55
C GLY A 38 -11.47 5.54 2.25
N LEU A 39 -11.20 4.45 1.54
CA LEU A 39 -10.69 3.22 2.13
C LEU A 39 -9.33 3.48 2.79
N LYS A 40 -9.27 3.18 4.10
CA LYS A 40 -8.05 3.24 4.89
C LYS A 40 -7.69 1.85 5.39
N HIS A 41 -6.40 1.63 5.57
CA HIS A 41 -5.87 0.43 6.20
C HIS A 41 -4.70 0.86 7.10
N LEU A 42 -4.80 0.57 8.40
CA LEU A 42 -3.86 1.06 9.42
C LEU A 42 -3.66 2.58 9.38
N GLY A 43 -4.77 3.34 9.37
CA GLY A 43 -4.73 4.81 9.29
C GLY A 43 -4.30 5.38 7.93
N ARG A 44 -3.58 4.60 7.11
CA ARG A 44 -3.11 5.00 5.77
C ARG A 44 -4.23 4.92 4.74
N ALA A 45 -4.37 5.98 3.94
CA ALA A 45 -5.24 5.96 2.75
C ALA A 45 -4.73 4.95 1.71
N ILE A 46 -5.63 4.09 1.22
CA ILE A 46 -5.30 3.05 0.23
C ILE A 46 -5.36 3.59 -1.20
N ALA A 47 -6.29 4.48 -1.50
CA ALA A 47 -6.51 5.01 -2.85
C ALA A 47 -5.31 5.74 -3.53
N PRO A 48 -4.42 6.48 -2.83
CA PRO A 48 -3.45 7.36 -3.50
C PRO A 48 -2.60 6.71 -4.62
N PRO A 49 -2.02 5.51 -4.46
CA PRO A 49 -1.25 4.87 -5.53
C PRO A 49 -2.08 4.42 -6.75
N PHE A 50 -3.40 4.35 -6.61
CA PHE A 50 -4.33 3.92 -7.67
C PHE A 50 -4.99 5.11 -8.39
N ARG A 51 -4.73 6.35 -7.95
CA ARG A 51 -5.37 7.55 -8.49
C ARG A 51 -4.98 7.83 -9.94
N LYS A 52 -3.70 7.66 -10.26
CA LYS A 52 -3.12 7.95 -11.57
C LYS A 52 -2.37 6.73 -12.11
N LEU A 53 -2.31 6.63 -13.43
CA LEU A 53 -1.48 5.62 -14.08
C LEU A 53 0.01 5.90 -13.87
N PRO A 54 0.86 4.86 -13.80
CA PRO A 54 2.31 5.03 -13.84
C PRO A 54 2.73 5.83 -15.08
N PRO A 55 3.66 6.80 -14.99
CA PRO A 55 4.13 7.55 -16.15
C PRO A 55 4.75 6.63 -17.20
N LYS A 56 4.23 6.64 -18.44
CA LYS A 56 4.67 5.71 -19.50
C LYS A 56 6.15 5.82 -19.85
N GLN A 57 6.74 7.01 -19.71
CA GLN A 57 8.17 7.23 -19.93
C GLN A 57 9.05 6.50 -18.89
N GLN A 58 8.55 6.37 -17.65
CA GLN A 58 9.29 5.74 -16.55
C GLN A 58 8.99 4.25 -16.43
N TYR A 59 7.79 3.82 -16.83
CA TYR A 59 7.31 2.44 -16.71
C TYR A 59 6.81 1.90 -18.05
N PRO A 60 7.66 1.81 -19.10
CA PRO A 60 7.23 1.34 -20.41
C PRO A 60 6.78 -0.13 -20.40
N ASP A 61 7.39 -0.96 -19.56
CA ASP A 61 7.08 -2.38 -19.33
C ASP A 61 5.68 -2.59 -18.74
N TYR A 62 5.22 -1.70 -17.86
CA TYR A 62 3.84 -1.69 -17.36
C TYR A 62 2.85 -1.67 -18.52
N TYR A 63 3.05 -0.81 -19.53
CA TYR A 63 2.16 -0.69 -20.68
C TYR A 63 2.34 -1.82 -21.71
N GLN A 64 3.42 -2.59 -21.62
CA GLN A 64 3.58 -3.82 -22.40
C GLN A 64 2.79 -4.96 -21.76
N LEU A 65 2.85 -5.09 -20.43
CA LEU A 65 2.19 -6.16 -19.68
C LEU A 65 0.69 -5.93 -19.48
N ILE A 66 0.30 -4.70 -19.14
CA ILE A 66 -1.07 -4.32 -18.81
C ILE A 66 -1.78 -3.76 -20.04
N LYS A 67 -2.71 -4.55 -20.58
CA LYS A 67 -3.40 -4.24 -21.85
C LYS A 67 -4.51 -3.19 -21.73
N LYS A 68 -5.11 -3.05 -20.54
CA LYS A 68 -6.17 -2.08 -20.25
C LYS A 68 -5.81 -1.24 -19.02
N PRO A 69 -4.85 -0.31 -19.10
CA PRO A 69 -4.53 0.60 -18.00
C PRO A 69 -5.77 1.43 -17.62
N ILE A 70 -6.07 1.47 -16.33
CA ILE A 70 -7.15 2.29 -15.76
C ILE A 70 -6.75 2.73 -14.34
N ALA A 71 -7.24 3.89 -13.91
CA ALA A 71 -6.98 4.48 -12.61
C ALA A 71 -8.24 5.16 -12.03
N ILE A 72 -8.26 5.45 -10.72
CA ILE A 72 -9.42 6.05 -10.05
C ILE A 72 -9.81 7.37 -10.70
N GLU A 73 -8.86 8.22 -11.10
CA GLU A 73 -9.20 9.50 -11.75
C GLU A 73 -9.94 9.31 -13.08
N SER A 74 -9.50 8.35 -13.92
CA SER A 74 -10.23 8.03 -15.16
C SER A 74 -11.62 7.46 -14.87
N ILE A 75 -11.75 6.62 -13.83
CA ILE A 75 -13.04 6.07 -13.40
C ILE A 75 -13.96 7.20 -12.93
N ARG A 76 -13.46 8.14 -12.12
CA ARG A 76 -14.21 9.31 -11.67
C ARG A 76 -14.66 10.21 -12.82
N GLN A 77 -13.81 10.38 -13.83
CA GLN A 77 -14.15 11.16 -15.02
C GLN A 77 -15.27 10.48 -15.81
N ASN A 78 -15.17 9.16 -16.04
CA ASN A 78 -16.22 8.37 -16.69
C ASN A 78 -17.55 8.45 -15.90
N LEU A 79 -17.49 8.35 -14.58
CA LEU A 79 -18.67 8.48 -13.71
C LEU A 79 -19.33 9.86 -13.85
N LYS A 80 -18.53 10.94 -13.85
CA LYS A 80 -19.05 12.31 -14.06
C LYS A 80 -19.64 12.51 -15.46
N GLN A 81 -19.08 11.84 -16.47
CA GLN A 81 -19.59 11.87 -17.84
C GLN A 81 -20.83 11.01 -18.04
N GLY A 82 -21.23 10.22 -17.02
CA GLY A 82 -22.38 9.33 -17.07
C GLY A 82 -22.11 8.00 -17.78
N GLU A 83 -20.84 7.66 -18.03
CA GLU A 83 -20.47 6.47 -18.83
C GLU A 83 -20.77 5.13 -18.10
N TYR A 84 -21.19 5.18 -16.83
CA TYR A 84 -21.68 4.01 -16.08
C TYR A 84 -23.20 4.10 -15.91
N LEU A 85 -23.91 3.24 -16.64
CA LEU A 85 -25.37 3.11 -16.54
C LEU A 85 -25.81 2.22 -15.38
N THR A 86 -24.96 1.28 -14.98
CA THR A 86 -25.22 0.32 -13.91
C THR A 86 -24.05 0.26 -12.95
N LEU A 87 -24.35 -0.16 -11.72
CA LEU A 87 -23.34 -0.44 -10.71
C LEU A 87 -22.29 -1.45 -11.19
N ASP A 88 -22.71 -2.46 -11.95
CA ASP A 88 -21.82 -3.49 -12.46
C ASP A 88 -20.77 -2.95 -13.44
N MET A 89 -21.12 -1.97 -14.27
CA MET A 89 -20.14 -1.33 -15.17
C MET A 89 -19.04 -0.63 -14.35
N LEU A 90 -19.41 0.10 -13.31
CA LEU A 90 -18.45 0.73 -12.40
C LEU A 90 -17.61 -0.33 -11.65
N LYS A 91 -18.25 -1.38 -11.12
CA LYS A 91 -17.57 -2.49 -10.44
C LYS A 91 -16.54 -3.15 -11.36
N GLN A 92 -16.87 -3.38 -12.63
CA GLN A 92 -15.94 -3.96 -13.61
C GLN A 92 -14.66 -3.12 -13.77
N ASP A 93 -14.78 -1.80 -13.91
CA ASP A 93 -13.63 -0.91 -14.08
C ASP A 93 -12.79 -0.81 -12.78
N LEU A 94 -13.44 -0.74 -11.62
CA LEU A 94 -12.75 -0.80 -10.33
C LEU A 94 -12.03 -2.13 -10.14
N LEU A 95 -12.64 -3.25 -10.51
CA LEU A 95 -12.00 -4.57 -10.45
C LEU A 95 -10.86 -4.71 -11.45
N GLN A 96 -11.00 -4.17 -12.67
CA GLN A 96 -9.92 -4.13 -13.66
C GLN A 96 -8.70 -3.39 -13.12
N MET A 97 -8.90 -2.24 -12.45
CA MET A 97 -7.84 -1.50 -11.76
C MET A 97 -7.10 -2.38 -10.75
N THR A 98 -7.83 -3.08 -9.87
CA THR A 98 -7.19 -3.97 -8.88
C THR A 98 -6.49 -5.16 -9.52
N ASN A 99 -7.05 -5.71 -10.61
CA ASN A 99 -6.45 -6.84 -11.32
C ASN A 99 -5.16 -6.43 -12.03
N ASN A 100 -5.09 -5.22 -12.59
CA ASN A 100 -3.87 -4.67 -13.15
C ASN A 100 -2.78 -4.55 -12.09
N ALA A 101 -3.12 -3.98 -10.93
CA ALA A 101 -2.19 -3.86 -9.81
C ALA A 101 -1.69 -5.23 -9.32
N LYS A 102 -2.57 -6.21 -9.14
CA LYS A 102 -2.19 -7.58 -8.74
C LYS A 102 -1.36 -8.32 -9.79
N ARG A 103 -1.51 -7.99 -11.08
CA ARG A 103 -0.76 -8.61 -12.17
C ARG A 103 0.63 -8.03 -12.32
N TYR A 104 0.77 -6.72 -12.13
CA TYR A 104 2.06 -6.03 -12.29
C TYR A 104 2.93 -6.12 -11.03
N ASN A 105 2.31 -6.07 -9.84
CA ASN A 105 3.04 -6.08 -8.57
C ASN A 105 3.23 -7.50 -8.03
N GLU A 106 4.32 -7.70 -7.28
CA GLU A 106 4.64 -8.98 -6.64
C GLU A 106 3.55 -9.41 -5.64
N LYS A 107 3.22 -10.70 -5.64
CA LYS A 107 2.27 -11.28 -4.67
C LYS A 107 2.76 -11.04 -3.25
N GLY A 108 1.91 -10.45 -2.42
CA GLY A 108 2.23 -10.13 -1.03
C GLY A 108 2.88 -8.75 -0.81
N SER A 109 3.27 -8.04 -1.87
CA SER A 109 3.68 -6.63 -1.75
C SER A 109 2.53 -5.75 -1.25
N GLY A 110 2.86 -4.59 -0.64
CA GLY A 110 1.85 -3.63 -0.17
C GLY A 110 0.80 -3.25 -1.23
N LEU A 111 1.20 -2.95 -2.47
CA LEU A 111 0.25 -2.60 -3.54
C LEU A 111 -0.63 -3.79 -3.96
N TYR A 112 -0.09 -5.01 -3.91
CA TYR A 112 -0.87 -6.22 -4.18
C TYR A 112 -1.96 -6.43 -3.11
N LEU A 113 -1.61 -6.25 -1.83
CA LEU A 113 -2.54 -6.38 -0.72
C LEU A 113 -3.59 -5.27 -0.71
N ASP A 114 -3.19 -4.03 -0.99
CA ASP A 114 -4.08 -2.88 -1.16
C ASP A 114 -5.12 -3.13 -2.27
N ALA A 115 -4.67 -3.68 -3.40
CA ALA A 115 -5.55 -4.05 -4.50
C ALA A 115 -6.54 -5.17 -4.10
N LYS A 116 -6.15 -6.10 -3.23
CA LYS A 116 -7.07 -7.10 -2.67
C LYS A 116 -8.14 -6.45 -1.80
N LEU A 117 -7.78 -5.49 -0.95
CA LEU A 117 -8.72 -4.78 -0.07
C LEU A 117 -9.78 -4.02 -0.90
N ILE A 118 -9.35 -3.23 -1.89
CA ILE A 118 -10.27 -2.55 -2.81
C ILE A 118 -11.16 -3.57 -3.53
N SER A 119 -10.57 -4.65 -4.06
CA SER A 119 -11.33 -5.67 -4.79
C SER A 119 -12.37 -6.36 -3.91
N SER A 120 -12.11 -6.53 -2.62
CA SER A 120 -13.06 -7.12 -1.68
C SER A 120 -14.24 -6.18 -1.47
N LEU A 121 -13.97 -4.92 -1.11
CA LEU A 121 -14.97 -3.88 -0.93
C LEU A 121 -15.91 -3.77 -2.15
N VAL A 122 -15.34 -3.74 -3.35
CA VAL A 122 -16.11 -3.59 -4.61
C VAL A 122 -17.02 -4.80 -4.86
N LYS A 123 -16.56 -6.02 -4.56
CA LYS A 123 -17.33 -7.25 -4.75
C LYS A 123 -18.46 -7.38 -3.75
N THR A 124 -18.23 -7.01 -2.50
CA THR A 124 -19.21 -7.10 -1.42
C THR A 124 -20.10 -5.85 -1.32
N TRP A 125 -19.92 -4.86 -2.20
CA TRP A 125 -20.72 -3.64 -2.18
C TRP A 125 -22.20 -3.91 -2.49
N GLY A 126 -23.09 -3.48 -1.60
CA GLY A 126 -24.55 -3.62 -1.71
C GLY A 126 -25.33 -2.40 -1.19
N GLY A 127 -25.06 -1.20 -1.71
CA GLY A 127 -25.96 -0.07 -1.51
C GLY A 127 -25.80 0.74 -0.22
N GLY A 128 -24.58 1.06 0.21
CA GLY A 128 -24.37 2.11 1.24
C GLY A 128 -24.64 1.72 2.70
N GLN A 129 -25.12 0.51 2.99
CA GLN A 129 -25.00 -0.05 4.34
C GLN A 129 -23.55 -0.48 4.58
N ALA A 130 -23.04 -0.19 5.78
CA ALA A 130 -21.68 -0.56 6.20
C ALA A 130 -21.36 -1.98 5.72
N ALA A 131 -20.18 -2.12 5.11
CA ALA A 131 -19.69 -3.31 4.43
C ALA A 131 -20.25 -4.60 5.04
N PRO A 132 -20.76 -5.56 4.24
CA PRO A 132 -21.25 -6.81 4.77
C PRO A 132 -20.15 -7.47 5.60
N SER A 133 -20.42 -7.64 6.88
CA SER A 133 -19.77 -8.63 7.73
C SER A 133 -20.22 -10.02 7.27
N SER A 134 -19.81 -10.43 6.07
CA SER A 134 -19.93 -11.83 5.65
C SER A 134 -18.72 -12.59 6.19
N SER A 135 -18.97 -13.35 7.25
CA SER A 135 -18.10 -14.34 7.88
C SER A 135 -17.45 -15.29 6.87
N ASP A 136 -16.24 -14.96 6.45
CA ASP A 136 -15.00 -15.72 6.70
C ASP A 136 -13.85 -14.86 6.19
N ASP A 137 -12.92 -14.53 7.08
CA ASP A 137 -12.03 -13.37 7.05
C ASP A 137 -12.75 -12.02 7.21
N GLU A 138 -13.11 -11.68 8.46
CA GLU A 138 -12.89 -10.29 8.89
C GLU A 138 -11.51 -9.89 8.35
N ALA A 139 -11.37 -8.69 7.78
CA ALA A 139 -10.05 -8.14 7.56
C ALA A 139 -9.43 -7.90 8.94
N ALA A 140 -8.93 -8.98 9.55
CA ALA A 140 -8.40 -9.03 10.88
C ALA A 140 -7.38 -7.89 10.98
N PRO A 141 -7.34 -7.16 12.11
CA PRO A 141 -6.28 -6.19 12.35
C PRO A 141 -4.95 -6.82 11.93
N LEU A 142 -4.15 -6.13 11.11
CA LEU A 142 -2.91 -6.72 10.61
C LEU A 142 -2.18 -7.34 11.77
N THR A 143 -1.85 -8.62 11.62
CA THR A 143 -1.04 -9.33 12.58
C THR A 143 0.24 -8.53 12.80
N MET A 144 0.82 -8.61 13.99
CA MET A 144 2.09 -7.95 14.29
C MET A 144 3.14 -8.23 13.19
N LYS A 145 3.14 -9.47 12.69
CA LYS A 145 4.00 -9.92 11.60
C LYS A 145 3.82 -9.13 10.30
N GLN A 146 2.58 -8.82 9.93
CA GLN A 146 2.26 -8.03 8.74
C GLN A 146 2.61 -6.55 8.93
N LYS A 147 2.36 -5.98 10.11
CA LYS A 147 2.77 -4.60 10.45
C LYS A 147 4.28 -4.44 10.30
N ILE A 148 5.05 -5.34 10.91
CA ILE A 148 6.51 -5.32 10.85
C ILE A 148 7.02 -5.52 9.43
N ALA A 149 6.47 -6.49 8.67
CA ALA A 149 6.87 -6.73 7.29
C ALA A 149 6.64 -5.49 6.40
N TRP A 150 5.55 -4.74 6.64
CA TRP A 150 5.28 -3.49 5.94
C TRP A 150 6.31 -2.40 6.27
N ILE A 151 6.69 -2.25 7.54
CA ILE A 151 7.72 -1.29 7.96
C ILE A 151 9.05 -1.65 7.29
N LEU A 152 9.48 -2.91 7.35
CA LEU A 152 10.72 -3.37 6.72
C LEU A 152 10.72 -3.11 5.20
N GLN A 153 9.58 -3.37 4.53
CA GLN A 153 9.44 -3.04 3.10
C GLN A 153 9.67 -1.54 2.83
N LYS A 154 9.16 -0.66 3.70
CA LYS A 154 9.33 0.79 3.56
C LYS A 154 10.77 1.23 3.75
N LEU A 155 11.50 0.64 4.69
CA LEU A 155 12.93 0.93 4.89
C LEU A 155 13.76 0.57 3.65
N HIS A 156 13.47 -0.55 2.97
CA HIS A 156 14.14 -0.94 1.72
C HIS A 156 13.81 -0.04 0.50
N GLN A 157 12.80 0.83 0.62
CA GLN A 157 12.37 1.76 -0.44
C GLN A 157 12.95 3.17 -0.28
N VAL A 158 13.90 3.37 0.65
CA VAL A 158 14.57 4.66 0.85
C VAL A 158 15.87 4.71 0.04
N PHE A 159 16.03 5.79 -0.73
CA PHE A 159 17.16 6.00 -1.62
C PHE A 159 17.79 7.39 -1.41
N ASP A 160 19.10 7.45 -1.63
CA ASP A 160 19.89 8.66 -1.80
C ASP A 160 20.59 8.55 -3.17
N GLY A 161 20.04 9.23 -4.17
CA GLY A 161 20.35 8.96 -5.58
C GLY A 161 19.99 7.51 -5.95
N GLU A 162 20.96 6.75 -6.45
CA GLU A 162 20.79 5.34 -6.80
C GLU A 162 21.05 4.38 -5.62
N ARG A 163 21.61 4.89 -4.52
CA ARG A 163 22.03 4.10 -3.37
C ARG A 163 20.85 3.84 -2.44
N ARG A 164 20.65 2.58 -2.07
CA ARG A 164 19.67 2.18 -1.05
C ARG A 164 20.27 2.37 0.34
N LEU A 165 19.61 3.15 1.19
CA LEU A 165 20.11 3.41 2.54
C LEU A 165 20.15 2.13 3.38
N ALA A 166 19.16 1.26 3.22
CA ALA A 166 19.04 0.02 3.99
C ALA A 166 20.08 -1.07 3.62
N GLU A 167 20.81 -0.93 2.51
CA GLU A 167 21.67 -1.99 1.96
C GLU A 167 22.77 -2.37 2.95
N ILE A 168 23.48 -1.38 3.52
CA ILE A 168 24.59 -1.61 4.45
C ILE A 168 24.14 -2.27 5.77
N PHE A 169 22.85 -2.18 6.10
CA PHE A 169 22.25 -2.79 7.29
C PHE A 169 21.61 -4.16 7.01
N SER A 170 21.69 -4.65 5.77
CA SER A 170 20.98 -5.87 5.35
C SER A 170 21.56 -7.15 5.95
N VAL A 171 22.88 -7.19 6.15
CA VAL A 171 23.60 -8.31 6.77
C VAL A 171 24.69 -7.79 7.71
N LEU A 172 25.09 -8.62 8.68
CA LEU A 172 26.20 -8.27 9.56
C LEU A 172 27.54 -8.22 8.79
N PRO A 173 28.49 -7.35 9.22
CA PRO A 173 29.85 -7.37 8.69
C PRO A 173 30.48 -8.76 8.86
N ASP A 174 31.26 -9.20 7.88
CA ASP A 174 31.95 -10.49 8.00
C ASP A 174 32.93 -10.46 9.19
N LYS A 175 32.95 -11.54 9.99
CA LYS A 175 33.70 -11.59 11.25
C LYS A 175 35.20 -11.73 11.05
N GLU A 176 35.63 -12.38 9.98
CA GLU A 176 37.04 -12.53 9.64
C GLU A 176 37.59 -11.22 9.07
N MET A 177 36.77 -10.52 8.28
CA MET A 177 37.13 -9.23 7.67
C MET A 177 37.06 -8.06 8.66
N TYR A 178 36.12 -8.08 9.61
CA TYR A 178 35.87 -7.00 10.56
C TYR A 178 35.90 -7.48 12.01
N PRO A 179 37.01 -8.04 12.51
CA PRO A 179 37.09 -8.57 13.87
C PRO A 179 36.87 -7.48 14.94
N ASP A 180 37.30 -6.24 14.69
CA ASP A 180 37.14 -5.12 15.63
C ASP A 180 35.69 -4.68 15.80
N TYR A 181 34.85 -4.84 14.77
CA TYR A 181 33.40 -4.63 14.89
C TYR A 181 32.83 -5.49 16.01
N TYR A 182 33.20 -6.76 16.05
CA TYR A 182 32.72 -7.71 17.06
C TYR A 182 33.38 -7.54 18.44
N LYS A 183 34.48 -6.79 18.54
CA LYS A 183 35.06 -6.39 19.83
C LYS A 183 34.30 -5.21 20.43
N ILE A 184 33.90 -4.25 19.61
CA ILE A 184 33.21 -3.03 20.03
C ILE A 184 31.71 -3.30 20.22
N ILE A 185 31.07 -3.88 19.21
CA ILE A 185 29.63 -4.11 19.16
C ILE A 185 29.27 -5.40 19.88
N LYS A 186 28.62 -5.27 21.04
CA LYS A 186 28.29 -6.39 21.92
C LYS A 186 27.05 -7.17 21.51
N ARG A 187 26.13 -6.53 20.79
CA ARG A 187 24.88 -7.13 20.30
C ARG A 187 24.70 -6.85 18.80
N PRO A 188 25.47 -7.51 17.93
CA PRO A 188 25.30 -7.38 16.48
C PRO A 188 23.89 -7.80 16.06
N ILE A 189 23.25 -7.00 15.21
CA ILE A 189 21.97 -7.31 14.57
C ILE A 189 21.91 -6.64 13.19
N SER A 190 21.26 -7.28 12.22
CA SER A 190 20.97 -6.72 10.90
C SER A 190 19.49 -6.87 10.53
N LEU A 191 19.06 -6.22 9.46
CA LEU A 191 17.68 -6.34 8.93
C LEU A 191 17.32 -7.79 8.59
N LYS A 192 18.28 -8.62 8.18
CA LYS A 192 18.04 -10.05 7.92
C LYS A 192 17.68 -10.81 9.19
N GLU A 193 18.33 -10.54 10.31
CA GLU A 193 17.98 -11.18 11.59
C GLU A 193 16.61 -10.69 12.09
N ILE A 194 16.33 -9.39 11.96
CA ILE A 194 15.04 -8.79 12.33
C ILE A 194 13.89 -9.40 11.50
N ASP A 195 14.05 -9.48 10.18
CA ASP A 195 13.07 -10.09 9.29
C ASP A 195 12.88 -11.59 9.59
N LYS A 196 13.96 -12.31 9.93
CA LYS A 196 13.90 -13.73 10.34
C LYS A 196 13.09 -13.91 11.62
N ASP A 197 13.28 -13.06 12.62
CA ASP A 197 12.52 -13.12 13.88
C ASP A 197 11.07 -12.70 13.69
N ASN A 198 10.80 -11.74 12.80
CA ASN A 198 9.44 -11.42 12.37
C ASN A 198 8.76 -12.63 11.70
N LYS A 199 9.45 -13.29 10.78
CA LYS A 199 8.94 -14.49 10.08
C LYS A 199 8.61 -15.62 11.04
N ARG A 200 9.36 -15.76 12.14
CA ARG A 200 9.13 -16.73 13.22
C ARG A 200 8.02 -16.31 14.20
N GLY A 201 7.56 -15.06 14.16
CA GLY A 201 6.54 -14.55 15.09
C GLY A 201 7.08 -14.29 16.51
N ASN A 202 8.37 -13.94 16.60
CA ASN A 202 9.04 -13.70 17.88
C ASN A 202 8.65 -12.35 18.50
N TYR A 203 8.24 -11.38 17.69
CA TYR A 203 7.76 -10.08 18.17
C TYR A 203 6.33 -10.16 18.69
N LYS A 204 6.19 -10.16 20.02
CA LYS A 204 4.88 -10.17 20.71
C LYS A 204 4.17 -8.82 20.68
N ASN A 205 4.92 -7.74 20.54
CA ASN A 205 4.41 -6.39 20.36
C ASN A 205 5.36 -5.60 19.45
N ILE A 206 4.92 -4.41 19.02
CA ILE A 206 5.69 -3.56 18.12
C ILE A 206 6.93 -2.98 18.80
N ASP A 207 6.91 -2.83 20.12
CA ASP A 207 8.02 -2.26 20.89
C ASP A 207 9.25 -3.18 20.87
N LYS A 208 9.05 -4.51 20.89
CA LYS A 208 10.16 -5.46 20.73
C LYS A 208 10.81 -5.40 19.36
N PHE A 209 10.05 -5.10 18.32
CA PHE A 209 10.60 -4.84 17.00
C PHE A 209 11.34 -3.49 16.96
N ALA A 210 10.78 -2.47 17.61
CA ALA A 210 11.41 -1.15 17.73
C ALA A 210 12.75 -1.23 18.48
N ASP A 211 12.84 -2.01 19.56
CA ASP A 211 14.07 -2.26 20.33
C ASP A 211 15.20 -2.81 19.43
N ASP A 212 14.89 -3.74 18.53
CA ASP A 212 15.86 -4.36 17.62
C ASP A 212 16.32 -3.39 16.50
N LEU A 213 15.41 -2.59 15.96
CA LEU A 213 15.77 -1.51 15.03
C LEU A 213 16.66 -0.47 15.72
N GLU A 214 16.31 -0.06 16.94
CA GLU A 214 17.11 0.88 17.73
C GLU A 214 18.51 0.33 18.01
N GLN A 215 18.61 -0.97 18.33
CA GLN A 215 19.90 -1.64 18.52
C GLN A 215 20.73 -1.62 17.24
N MET A 216 20.12 -1.87 16.07
CA MET A 216 20.79 -1.82 14.78
C MET A 216 21.37 -0.43 14.48
N TYR A 217 20.57 0.63 14.68
CA TYR A 217 21.02 2.00 14.46
C TYR A 217 22.08 2.42 15.48
N THR A 218 21.90 2.06 16.75
CA THR A 218 22.88 2.35 17.81
C THR A 218 24.22 1.67 17.53
N ASN A 219 24.22 0.42 17.04
CA ASN A 219 25.45 -0.26 16.64
C ASN A 219 26.18 0.49 15.53
N ALA A 220 25.44 0.97 14.53
CA ALA A 220 26.00 1.74 13.43
C ALA A 220 26.61 3.06 13.90
N LEU A 221 25.90 3.79 14.76
CA LEU A 221 26.38 5.06 15.33
C LEU A 221 27.53 4.86 16.34
N THR A 222 27.62 3.69 16.96
CA THR A 222 28.73 3.36 17.89
C THR A 222 30.00 3.00 17.15
N PHE A 223 29.88 2.28 16.02
CA PHE A 223 31.05 1.79 15.28
C PHE A 223 31.58 2.80 14.26
N ASN A 224 30.70 3.59 13.65
CA ASN A 224 31.07 4.49 12.55
C ASN A 224 31.19 5.94 13.04
N GLU A 225 32.03 6.73 12.37
CA GLU A 225 32.17 8.15 12.64
C GLU A 225 30.86 8.90 12.39
N ASP A 226 30.59 9.94 13.18
CA ASP A 226 29.33 10.70 13.14
C ASP A 226 28.99 11.27 11.75
N GLN A 227 30.01 11.67 10.99
CA GLN A 227 29.87 12.26 9.66
C GLN A 227 29.87 11.22 8.53
N SER A 228 30.08 9.94 8.85
CA SER A 228 30.08 8.87 7.86
C SER A 228 28.71 8.70 7.21
N ILE A 229 28.71 8.22 5.97
CA ILE A 229 27.47 7.90 5.24
C ILE A 229 26.62 6.89 6.02
N VAL A 230 27.25 5.89 6.65
CA VAL A 230 26.54 4.88 7.46
C VAL A 230 25.82 5.52 8.65
N ALA A 231 26.44 6.48 9.33
CA ALA A 231 25.82 7.20 10.43
C ALA A 231 24.67 8.11 9.96
N GLN A 232 24.82 8.76 8.80
CA GLN A 232 23.75 9.56 8.19
C GLN A 232 22.56 8.68 7.79
N ASP A 233 22.80 7.55 7.13
CA ASP A 233 21.77 6.59 6.73
C ASP A 233 21.03 6.03 7.94
N ALA A 234 21.74 5.67 9.01
CA ALA A 234 21.14 5.17 10.25
C ALA A 234 20.15 6.19 10.84
N ARG A 235 20.52 7.47 10.88
CA ARG A 235 19.63 8.55 11.38
C ARG A 235 18.40 8.74 10.50
N ALA A 236 18.58 8.75 9.18
CA ALA A 236 17.48 8.90 8.22
C ALA A 236 16.48 7.73 8.30
N LEU A 237 16.99 6.50 8.35
CA LEU A 237 16.16 5.30 8.50
C LEU A 237 15.46 5.26 9.86
N LYS A 238 16.15 5.65 10.94
CA LYS A 238 15.55 5.75 12.28
C LYS A 238 14.37 6.71 12.29
N GLU A 239 14.54 7.92 11.76
CA GLU A 239 13.47 8.93 11.71
C GLU A 239 12.24 8.40 10.96
N LEU A 240 12.45 7.70 9.84
CA LEU A 240 11.36 7.07 9.11
C LEU A 240 10.71 5.94 9.91
N SER A 241 11.49 5.01 10.49
CA SER A 241 10.93 3.90 11.26
C SER A 241 10.13 4.38 12.46
N ASP A 242 10.59 5.43 13.17
CA ASP A 242 9.88 5.97 14.33
C ASP A 242 8.48 6.49 13.95
N LYS A 243 8.37 7.19 12.81
CA LYS A 243 7.08 7.64 12.26
C LYS A 243 6.17 6.46 11.89
N LEU A 244 6.71 5.48 11.17
CA LEU A 244 5.95 4.30 10.74
C LEU A 244 5.48 3.45 11.93
N ILE A 245 6.29 3.33 12.98
CA ILE A 245 5.96 2.60 14.21
C ILE A 245 4.83 3.34 14.97
N ALA A 246 4.90 4.66 15.06
CA ALA A 246 3.84 5.47 15.66
C ALA A 246 2.51 5.29 14.90
N ASP A 247 2.54 5.32 13.57
CA ASP A 247 1.35 5.14 12.73
C ASP A 247 0.66 3.79 12.95
N VAL A 248 1.41 2.71 13.22
CA VAL A 248 0.82 1.37 13.42
C VAL A 248 0.42 1.07 14.87
N ARG A 249 0.78 1.95 15.81
CA ARG A 249 0.34 1.93 17.22
C ARG A 249 -1.05 2.54 17.38
N ALA A 250 -1.38 3.55 16.58
CA ALA A 250 -2.68 4.24 16.56
C ALA A 250 -3.80 3.36 15.97
#